data_AF-A0A7H8QNH5-F1
#
_entry.id   AF-A0A7H8QNH5-F1
#
_cell.length_a   1.000
_cell.length_b   1.000
_cell.length_c   1.000
_cell.angle_alpha   90.00
_cell.angle_beta   90.00
_cell.angle_gamma   90.00
#
_symmetry.space_group_name_H-M   'P 1'
#
loop_
_entity.id
_entity.type
_entity.pdbx_description
1 polymer ?
#
loop_
_entity_poly.entity_id
_entity_poly.type
_entity_poly.pdbx_seq_one_letter_code
_entity_poly.pdbx_strand_id
1 'polypeptide(L)'
;MSPVPLIIDPTSSLLFGPEVVILDASWLYDPSPPTRNAYEEFIAGPRFPNARFWDLDAVSEPHPDGYVLMLSSPERFAAFAGKHGIAKSSHVVVYDSEGIFSAPRTAWTFKIYGHEKVSVINGGLPRAKKEGIKLETGPPSNFEETQYPIPTVERDAVVQFDEVLRLAQRSSPSTDNTFLIDARPAPSYEDGHIPSSLLLDFPSSLLNDSANFTYLREPEELKKHISQQLGQDKLNQIVSGTVTVVNSELSPLLKPLSALVKPKN
;
A
#
# COMPACT_ATOMS: atom_id res chain seq x y z
N MET A 1 8.09 -20.79 -6.87
CA MET A 1 7.97 -20.44 -5.44
C MET A 1 6.49 -20.36 -5.13
N SER A 2 6.03 -20.85 -3.97
CA SER A 2 4.61 -20.77 -3.62
C SER A 2 4.18 -19.31 -3.46
N PRO A 3 3.07 -18.88 -4.08
CA PRO A 3 2.55 -17.53 -3.90
C PRO A 3 2.13 -17.31 -2.44
N VAL A 4 2.44 -16.13 -1.88
CA VAL A 4 1.90 -15.71 -0.58
C VAL A 4 0.65 -14.84 -0.81
N PRO A 5 -0.37 -14.94 0.06
CA PRO A 5 -1.51 -14.05 -0.01
C PRO A 5 -1.07 -12.60 0.26
N LEU A 6 -1.58 -11.66 -0.53
CA LEU A 6 -1.27 -10.24 -0.33
C LEU A 6 -1.89 -9.70 0.95
N ILE A 7 -3.05 -10.21 1.35
CA ILE A 7 -3.75 -9.79 2.57
C ILE A 7 -3.77 -10.98 3.53
N ILE A 8 -3.35 -10.76 4.78
CA ILE A 8 -3.33 -11.77 5.83
C ILE A 8 -3.94 -11.22 7.12
N ASP A 9 -4.48 -12.09 7.95
CA ASP A 9 -4.96 -11.71 9.28
C ASP A 9 -3.81 -11.62 10.30
N PRO A 10 -3.97 -10.84 11.39
CA PRO A 10 -3.00 -10.79 12.49
C PRO A 10 -2.72 -12.15 13.17
N THR A 11 -3.64 -13.11 13.03
CA THR A 11 -3.51 -14.48 13.54
C THR A 11 -2.85 -15.44 12.57
N SER A 12 -2.47 -14.98 11.37
CA SER A 12 -1.90 -15.85 10.33
C SER A 12 -0.61 -16.52 10.79
N SER A 13 -0.50 -17.83 10.55
CA SER A 13 0.74 -18.58 10.80
C SER A 13 1.92 -18.11 9.93
N LEU A 14 1.63 -17.39 8.84
CA LEU A 14 2.62 -16.81 7.94
C LEU A 14 3.50 -15.74 8.62
N LEU A 15 3.10 -15.23 9.79
CA LEU A 15 3.88 -14.26 10.57
C LEU A 15 5.09 -14.87 11.28
N PHE A 16 5.15 -16.20 11.41
CA PHE A 16 6.13 -16.89 12.27
C PHE A 16 7.20 -17.67 11.50
N GLY A 17 7.31 -17.44 10.18
CA GLY A 17 8.34 -18.07 9.35
C GLY A 17 9.74 -17.50 9.61
N PRO A 18 10.82 -18.29 9.44
CA PRO A 18 12.20 -17.83 9.67
C PRO A 18 12.68 -16.76 8.70
N GLU A 19 12.06 -16.66 7.52
CA GLU A 19 12.38 -15.67 6.48
C GLU A 19 11.48 -14.42 6.56
N VAL A 20 10.61 -14.33 7.58
CA VAL A 20 9.64 -13.24 7.70
C VAL A 20 10.32 -11.98 8.22
N VAL A 21 10.08 -10.88 7.54
CA VAL A 21 10.46 -9.54 8.00
C VAL A 21 9.19 -8.71 8.16
N ILE A 22 8.87 -8.34 9.39
CA ILE A 22 7.70 -7.52 9.69
C ILE A 22 8.10 -6.04 9.65
N LEU A 23 7.36 -5.25 8.89
CA LEU A 23 7.56 -3.82 8.72
C LEU A 23 6.37 -3.05 9.30
N ASP A 24 6.65 -2.14 10.22
CA ASP A 24 5.73 -1.08 10.60
C ASP A 24 5.90 0.07 9.60
N ALA A 25 4.98 0.20 8.66
CA ALA A 25 4.97 1.27 7.67
C ALA A 25 3.99 2.38 8.03
N SER A 26 3.76 2.62 9.33
CA SER A 26 2.89 3.70 9.80
C SER A 26 3.39 5.05 9.27
N TRP A 27 2.52 5.72 8.52
CA TRP A 27 2.72 7.08 8.04
C TRP A 27 1.45 7.85 8.38
N LEU A 28 1.61 9.03 8.98
CA LEU A 28 0.51 9.78 9.56
C LEU A 28 0.31 11.06 8.75
N TYR A 29 -0.89 11.21 8.22
CA TYR A 29 -1.32 12.48 7.63
C TYR A 29 -1.93 13.33 8.73
N ASP A 30 -1.10 14.07 9.48
CA ASP A 30 -1.60 14.89 10.58
C ASP A 30 -1.35 16.39 10.36
N PRO A 31 -2.37 17.15 9.92
CA PRO A 31 -2.28 18.59 9.79
C PRO A 31 -2.62 19.35 11.08
N SER A 32 -2.96 18.70 12.21
CA SER A 32 -3.48 19.41 13.41
C SER A 32 -3.00 18.85 14.75
N PRO A 33 -2.51 19.70 15.68
CA PRO A 33 -1.96 19.24 16.95
C PRO A 33 -2.98 18.57 17.90
N PRO A 34 -2.53 17.64 18.77
CA PRO A 34 -1.14 17.21 18.95
C PRO A 34 -0.69 16.28 17.83
N THR A 35 0.39 16.65 17.15
CA THR A 35 0.95 15.88 16.03
C THR A 35 1.50 14.57 16.55
N ARG A 36 0.90 13.46 16.12
CA ARG A 36 1.44 12.12 16.36
C ARG A 36 2.76 11.93 15.62
N ASN A 37 3.62 11.06 16.14
CA ASN A 37 4.89 10.70 15.50
C ASN A 37 4.99 9.17 15.38
N ALA A 38 4.91 8.66 14.16
CA ALA A 38 4.89 7.22 13.90
C ALA A 38 6.16 6.50 14.40
N TYR A 39 7.33 7.13 14.28
CA TYR A 39 8.57 6.54 14.77
C TYR A 39 8.61 6.48 16.30
N GLU A 40 8.23 7.55 16.98
CA GLU A 40 8.15 7.57 18.45
C GLU A 40 7.12 6.56 18.98
N GLU A 41 5.95 6.45 18.32
CA GLU A 41 4.93 5.45 18.63
C GLU A 41 5.46 4.02 18.42
N PHE A 42 6.20 3.77 17.34
CA PHE A 42 6.83 2.49 17.08
C PHE A 42 7.88 2.14 18.16
N ILE A 43 8.76 3.08 18.53
CA ILE A 43 9.80 2.88 19.55
C ILE A 43 9.17 2.66 20.92
N ALA A 44 8.13 3.40 21.30
CA ALA A 44 7.40 3.16 22.55
C ALA A 44 6.69 1.80 22.53
N GLY A 45 6.15 1.44 21.36
CA GLY A 45 5.24 0.34 21.15
C GLY A 45 3.81 0.67 21.57
N PRO A 46 2.88 -0.29 21.44
CA PRO A 46 3.14 -1.69 21.09
C PRO A 46 3.35 -1.90 19.58
N ARG A 47 4.12 -2.93 19.22
CA ARG A 47 4.42 -3.33 17.83
C ARG A 47 4.51 -4.85 17.70
N PHE A 48 4.46 -5.38 16.48
CA PHE A 48 4.67 -6.82 16.28
C PHE A 48 6.08 -7.25 16.71
N PRO A 49 6.26 -8.50 17.17
CA PRO A 49 7.57 -9.00 17.56
C PRO A 49 8.61 -8.89 16.43
N ASN A 50 9.79 -8.35 16.75
CA ASN A 50 10.87 -8.11 15.78
C ASN A 50 10.49 -7.20 14.59
N ALA A 51 9.40 -6.46 14.68
CA ALA A 51 9.03 -5.49 13.65
C ALA A 51 10.13 -4.44 13.49
N ARG A 52 10.28 -3.93 12.27
CA ARG A 52 11.22 -2.89 11.89
C ARG A 52 10.42 -1.69 11.42
N PHE A 53 10.76 -0.49 11.86
CA PHE A 53 10.12 0.71 11.34
C PHE A 53 10.54 0.90 9.89
N TRP A 54 9.57 1.03 8.99
CA TRP A 54 9.77 1.31 7.59
C TRP A 54 9.33 2.74 7.31
N ASP A 55 10.29 3.66 7.40
CA ASP A 55 10.06 5.07 7.16
C ASP A 55 9.78 5.33 5.67
N LEU A 56 8.51 5.60 5.37
CA LEU A 56 8.03 5.86 4.02
C LEU A 56 8.64 7.13 3.41
N ASP A 57 8.90 8.17 4.20
CA ASP A 57 9.53 9.39 3.71
C ASP A 57 11.02 9.14 3.43
N ALA A 58 11.70 8.41 4.31
CA ALA A 58 13.13 8.12 4.16
C ALA A 58 13.44 7.20 2.99
N VAL A 59 12.54 6.27 2.61
CA VAL A 59 12.74 5.43 1.41
C VAL A 59 12.37 6.14 0.12
N SER A 60 11.45 7.11 0.16
CA SER A 60 10.94 7.80 -1.03
C SER A 60 11.99 8.69 -1.72
N GLU A 61 11.81 8.95 -3.01
CA GLU A 61 12.67 9.87 -3.76
C GLU A 61 12.36 11.34 -3.37
N PRO A 62 13.36 12.16 -3.05
CA PRO A 62 13.14 13.59 -2.89
C PRO A 62 12.74 14.23 -4.22
N HIS A 63 11.73 15.10 -4.21
CA HIS A 63 11.34 15.90 -5.37
C HIS A 63 11.64 17.39 -5.14
N PRO A 64 12.19 18.13 -6.12
CA PRO A 64 12.49 19.56 -5.98
C PRO A 64 11.29 20.42 -5.58
N ASP A 65 10.10 20.07 -6.07
CA ASP A 65 8.85 20.78 -5.77
C ASP A 65 8.16 20.30 -4.47
N GLY A 66 8.82 19.44 -3.69
CA GLY A 66 8.30 18.97 -2.41
C GLY A 66 7.17 17.93 -2.50
N TYR A 67 7.02 17.26 -3.64
CA TYR A 67 6.13 16.11 -3.74
C TYR A 67 6.59 14.99 -2.80
N VAL A 68 5.62 14.45 -2.06
CA VAL A 68 5.85 13.43 -1.04
C VAL A 68 5.62 12.03 -1.61
N LEU A 69 6.18 11.03 -0.93
CA LEU A 69 5.99 9.60 -1.23
C LEU A 69 6.37 9.15 -2.64
N MET A 70 7.17 9.93 -3.38
CA MET A 70 7.63 9.58 -4.73
C MET A 70 8.32 8.22 -4.74
N LEU A 71 8.02 7.41 -5.75
CA LEU A 71 8.71 6.13 -5.96
C LEU A 71 10.22 6.37 -6.07
N SER A 72 10.98 5.63 -5.26
CA SER A 72 12.44 5.70 -5.25
C SER A 72 13.09 5.24 -6.55
N SER A 73 14.38 5.54 -6.70
CA SER A 73 15.24 4.78 -7.61
C SER A 73 15.46 3.33 -7.13
N PRO A 74 15.70 2.38 -8.05
CA PRO A 74 16.04 0.99 -7.72
C PRO A 74 17.19 0.85 -6.73
N GLU A 75 18.23 1.67 -6.88
CA GLU A 75 19.41 1.69 -6.03
C GLU A 75 19.08 2.13 -4.61
N ARG A 76 18.27 3.19 -4.48
CA ARG A 76 17.81 3.70 -3.18
C ARG A 76 16.94 2.67 -2.48
N PHE A 77 15.99 2.07 -3.18
CA PHE A 77 15.17 0.99 -2.63
C PHE A 77 16.02 -0.19 -2.16
N ALA A 78 16.93 -0.68 -3.00
CA ALA A 78 17.80 -1.81 -2.66
C ALA A 78 18.69 -1.50 -1.44
N ALA A 79 19.28 -0.32 -1.40
CA ALA A 79 20.08 0.12 -0.25
C ALA A 79 19.24 0.20 1.03
N PHE A 80 18.03 0.76 0.95
CA PHE A 80 17.13 0.90 2.10
C PHE A 80 16.61 -0.47 2.57
N ALA A 81 16.18 -1.35 1.66
CA ALA A 81 15.75 -2.71 1.98
C ALA A 81 16.88 -3.53 2.62
N GLY A 82 18.10 -3.43 2.09
CA GLY A 82 19.28 -4.09 2.65
C GLY A 82 19.59 -3.63 4.08
N LYS A 83 19.57 -2.31 4.31
CA LYS A 83 19.70 -1.72 5.66
C LYS A 83 18.62 -2.18 6.62
N HIS A 84 17.43 -2.50 6.13
CA HIS A 84 16.34 -3.07 6.93
C HIS A 84 16.42 -4.59 7.02
N GLY A 85 17.55 -5.22 6.70
CA GLY A 85 17.76 -6.67 6.81
C GLY A 85 16.85 -7.51 5.93
N ILE A 86 16.37 -6.96 4.80
CA ILE A 86 15.49 -7.64 3.85
C ILE A 86 16.34 -8.26 2.75
N ALA A 87 16.23 -9.58 2.59
CA ALA A 87 16.78 -10.29 1.44
C ALA A 87 15.72 -10.45 0.34
N LYS A 88 16.16 -10.78 -0.89
CA LYS A 88 15.21 -11.08 -1.98
C LYS A 88 14.33 -12.30 -1.70
N SER A 89 14.78 -13.23 -0.85
CA SER A 89 14.05 -14.43 -0.44
C SER A 89 13.03 -14.19 0.68
N SER A 90 13.18 -13.09 1.42
CA SER A 90 12.36 -12.76 2.60
C SER A 90 10.88 -12.72 2.26
N HIS A 91 10.05 -13.04 3.25
CA HIS A 91 8.62 -12.72 3.21
C HIS A 91 8.41 -11.42 3.98
N VAL A 92 8.19 -10.33 3.25
CA VAL A 92 7.91 -9.03 3.85
C VAL A 92 6.43 -8.98 4.27
N VAL A 93 6.18 -8.70 5.55
CA VAL A 93 4.83 -8.48 6.07
C VAL A 93 4.72 -7.06 6.56
N VAL A 94 3.77 -6.31 6.04
CA VAL A 94 3.62 -4.88 6.34
C VAL A 94 2.34 -4.63 7.13
N TYR A 95 2.41 -3.74 8.12
CA TYR A 95 1.23 -3.20 8.80
C TYR A 95 1.39 -1.70 9.05
N ASP A 96 0.31 -1.05 9.49
CA ASP A 96 0.32 0.34 9.95
C ASP A 96 -0.56 0.50 11.21
N SER A 97 -0.48 1.68 11.82
CA SER A 97 -1.18 2.05 13.06
C SER A 97 -2.66 2.36 12.89
N GLU A 98 -3.14 2.60 11.66
CA GLU A 98 -4.52 3.03 11.37
C GLU A 98 -5.45 1.86 10.97
N GLY A 99 -4.84 0.71 10.66
CA GLY A 99 -5.51 -0.50 10.24
C GLY A 99 -5.16 -0.83 8.79
N ILE A 100 -5.69 -0.08 7.83
CA ILE A 100 -5.30 -0.11 6.42
C ILE A 100 -5.21 1.33 5.91
N PHE A 101 -3.99 1.87 5.88
CA PHE A 101 -3.71 3.21 5.36
C PHE A 101 -2.43 3.22 4.53
N SER A 102 -1.27 3.23 5.18
CA SER A 102 0.04 3.41 4.54
C SER A 102 0.74 2.08 4.21
N ALA A 103 0.48 1.00 4.94
CA ALA A 103 1.04 -0.33 4.69
C ALA A 103 0.85 -0.84 3.24
N PRO A 104 -0.36 -0.75 2.67
CA PRO A 104 -0.59 -0.71 1.24
C PRO A 104 0.50 -0.18 0.29
N ARG A 105 0.96 1.06 0.53
CA ARG A 105 1.89 1.77 -0.35
C ARG A 105 3.22 1.05 -0.37
N THR A 106 3.72 0.68 0.80
CA THR A 106 4.94 -0.12 0.96
C THR A 106 4.82 -1.45 0.22
N ALA A 107 3.73 -2.20 0.42
CA ALA A 107 3.54 -3.49 -0.25
C ALA A 107 3.50 -3.35 -1.78
N TRP A 108 2.85 -2.31 -2.30
CA TRP A 108 2.86 -1.99 -3.73
C TRP A 108 4.28 -1.68 -4.23
N THR A 109 5.05 -0.88 -3.50
CA THR A 109 6.45 -0.54 -3.84
C THR A 109 7.30 -1.80 -3.94
N PHE A 110 7.21 -2.72 -2.97
CA PHE A 110 7.90 -4.02 -3.04
C PHE A 110 7.54 -4.80 -4.32
N LYS A 111 6.26 -4.84 -4.71
CA LYS A 111 5.81 -5.50 -5.94
C LYS A 111 6.35 -4.83 -7.20
N ILE A 112 6.40 -3.50 -7.26
CA ILE A 112 7.01 -2.77 -8.40
C ILE A 112 8.47 -3.16 -8.61
N TYR A 113 9.20 -3.39 -7.51
CA TYR A 113 10.57 -3.89 -7.55
C TYR A 113 10.71 -5.42 -7.69
N GLY A 114 9.62 -6.09 -8.10
CA GLY A 114 9.57 -7.53 -8.33
C GLY A 114 9.76 -8.38 -7.07
N HIS A 115 9.47 -7.83 -5.88
CA HIS A 115 9.47 -8.59 -4.63
C HIS A 115 8.08 -9.19 -4.39
N GLU A 116 7.87 -10.41 -4.87
CA GLU A 116 6.55 -11.04 -4.88
C GLU A 116 6.06 -11.48 -3.49
N LYS A 117 6.99 -11.83 -2.58
CA LYS A 117 6.67 -12.31 -1.23
C LYS A 117 6.38 -11.16 -0.28
N VAL A 118 5.28 -10.45 -0.53
CA VAL A 118 4.83 -9.36 0.33
C VAL A 118 3.36 -9.49 0.70
N SER A 119 3.06 -9.29 1.98
CA SER A 119 1.71 -9.32 2.55
C SER A 119 1.44 -8.07 3.39
N VAL A 120 0.17 -7.70 3.53
CA VAL A 120 -0.34 -6.64 4.40
C VAL A 120 -1.24 -7.27 5.46
N ILE A 121 -1.06 -6.88 6.72
CA ILE A 121 -1.91 -7.32 7.83
C ILE A 121 -3.24 -6.56 7.77
N ASN A 122 -4.33 -7.27 7.49
CA ASN A 122 -5.67 -6.71 7.39
C ASN A 122 -6.15 -6.19 8.74
N GLY A 123 -6.35 -4.88 8.88
CA GLY A 123 -6.70 -4.26 10.16
C GLY A 123 -5.50 -3.87 11.02
N GLY A 124 -4.27 -4.08 10.51
CA GLY A 124 -3.04 -3.52 11.06
C GLY A 124 -2.78 -3.81 12.53
N LEU A 125 -2.05 -2.89 13.17
CA LEU A 125 -1.77 -2.95 14.61
C LEU A 125 -3.03 -2.90 15.49
N PRO A 126 -4.05 -2.08 15.20
CA PRO A 126 -5.26 -2.03 16.02
C PRO A 126 -6.01 -3.36 16.10
N ARG A 127 -6.15 -4.09 14.97
CA ARG A 127 -6.78 -5.41 14.98
C ARG A 127 -5.95 -6.42 15.76
N ALA A 128 -4.62 -6.38 15.62
CA ALA A 128 -3.73 -7.24 16.40
C ALA A 128 -3.92 -7.05 17.92
N LYS A 129 -4.05 -5.79 18.37
CA LYS A 129 -4.38 -5.47 19.78
C LYS A 129 -5.73 -6.07 20.18
N LYS A 130 -6.77 -5.88 19.36
CA LYS A 130 -8.13 -6.39 19.62
C LYS A 130 -8.16 -7.92 19.71
N GLU A 131 -7.41 -8.60 18.85
CA GLU A 131 -7.33 -10.06 18.79
C GLU A 131 -6.37 -10.66 19.85
N GLY A 132 -5.75 -9.83 20.69
CA GLY A 132 -4.87 -10.30 21.77
C GLY A 132 -3.55 -10.89 21.26
N ILE A 133 -3.09 -10.48 20.08
CA ILE A 133 -1.78 -10.87 19.57
C ILE A 133 -0.71 -10.36 20.53
N LYS A 134 0.32 -11.18 20.78
CA LYS A 134 1.45 -10.80 21.62
C LYS A 134 2.29 -9.74 20.89
N LEU A 135 2.33 -8.53 21.43
CA LEU A 135 3.08 -7.39 20.92
C LEU A 135 4.24 -7.03 21.85
N GLU A 136 5.25 -6.36 21.32
CA GLU A 136 6.42 -5.86 22.04
C GLU A 136 6.27 -4.37 22.38
N THR A 137 6.87 -3.95 23.50
CA THR A 137 7.02 -2.56 23.93
C THR A 137 8.47 -2.28 24.31
N GLY A 138 8.84 -0.99 24.46
CA GLY A 138 10.23 -0.59 24.74
C GLY A 138 11.10 -0.58 23.47
N PRO A 139 12.43 -0.48 23.53
CA PRO A 139 13.25 -0.38 22.31
C PRO A 139 13.10 -1.59 21.37
N PRO A 140 13.09 -1.41 20.04
CA PRO A 140 13.02 -2.52 19.08
C PRO A 140 14.28 -3.38 19.12
N SER A 141 14.14 -4.66 18.76
CA SER A 141 15.26 -5.58 18.62
C SER A 141 16.19 -5.14 17.49
N ASN A 142 17.50 -5.31 17.69
CA ASN A 142 18.48 -5.18 16.61
C ASN A 142 18.26 -6.29 15.56
N PHE A 143 18.65 -5.99 14.33
CA PHE A 143 18.65 -6.94 13.22
C PHE A 143 19.90 -6.71 12.38
N GLU A 144 20.34 -7.78 11.69
CA GLU A 144 21.48 -7.70 10.79
C GLU A 144 21.04 -7.10 9.45
N GLU A 145 21.88 -6.21 8.92
CA GLU A 145 21.74 -5.73 7.55
C GLU A 145 21.98 -6.87 6.56
N THR A 146 21.43 -6.73 5.36
CA THR A 146 21.58 -7.70 4.27
C THR A 146 21.91 -6.97 2.98
N GLN A 147 22.32 -7.73 1.96
CA GLN A 147 22.44 -7.19 0.61
C GLN A 147 21.18 -7.47 -0.19
N TYR A 148 20.44 -6.41 -0.54
CA TYR A 148 19.33 -6.52 -1.48
C TYR A 148 19.84 -6.25 -2.92
N PRO A 149 19.55 -7.12 -3.91
CA PRO A 149 19.97 -6.89 -5.28
C PRO A 149 19.23 -5.71 -5.91
N ILE A 150 19.93 -4.86 -6.65
CA ILE A 150 19.31 -3.72 -7.37
C ILE A 150 18.26 -4.28 -8.34
N PRO A 151 16.97 -3.97 -8.14
CA PRO A 151 15.91 -4.49 -8.98
C PRO A 151 15.89 -3.81 -10.35
N THR A 152 15.31 -4.48 -11.34
CA THR A 152 14.89 -3.81 -12.58
C THR A 152 13.44 -3.38 -12.40
N VAL A 153 13.12 -2.14 -12.76
CA VAL A 153 11.75 -1.60 -12.71
C VAL A 153 11.24 -1.46 -14.14
N GLU A 154 10.05 -1.99 -14.39
CA GLU A 154 9.32 -1.73 -15.62
C GLU A 154 8.95 -0.25 -15.70
N ARG A 155 9.34 0.43 -16.79
CA ARG A 155 9.19 1.88 -16.94
C ARG A 155 7.73 2.37 -16.89
N ASP A 156 6.76 1.48 -17.05
CA ASP A 156 5.33 1.74 -17.01
C ASP A 156 4.69 1.48 -15.62
N ALA A 157 5.50 1.19 -14.60
CA ALA A 157 5.04 0.99 -13.22
C ALA A 157 4.35 2.22 -12.62
N VAL A 158 4.81 3.42 -13.02
CA VAL A 158 4.34 4.74 -12.59
C VAL A 158 4.05 5.61 -13.81
N VAL A 159 2.99 6.41 -13.72
CA VAL A 159 2.65 7.38 -14.76
C VAL A 159 3.49 8.65 -14.58
N GLN A 160 3.97 9.23 -15.68
CA GLN A 160 4.66 10.53 -15.65
C GLN A 160 3.65 11.67 -15.73
N PHE A 161 4.02 12.84 -15.20
CA PHE A 161 3.15 14.01 -15.16
C PHE A 161 2.63 14.41 -16.55
N ASP A 162 3.48 14.42 -17.58
CA ASP A 162 3.08 14.74 -18.96
C ASP A 162 2.02 13.78 -19.51
N GLU A 163 2.08 12.50 -19.14
CA GLU A 163 1.06 11.53 -19.52
C GLU A 163 -0.26 11.78 -18.79
N VAL A 164 -0.21 12.19 -17.52
CA VAL A 164 -1.41 12.62 -16.77
C VAL A 164 -2.03 13.86 -17.43
N LEU A 165 -1.23 14.84 -17.86
CA LEU A 165 -1.72 16.02 -18.59
C LEU A 165 -2.39 15.65 -19.91
N ARG A 166 -1.78 14.73 -20.68
CA ARG A 166 -2.36 14.21 -21.92
C ARG A 166 -3.72 13.55 -21.65
N LEU A 167 -3.78 12.68 -20.63
CA LEU A 167 -5.01 12.00 -20.23
C LEU A 167 -6.06 12.99 -19.73
N ALA A 168 -5.68 14.08 -19.08
CA ALA A 168 -6.60 15.11 -18.60
C ALA A 168 -7.30 15.88 -19.75
N GLN A 169 -6.72 15.92 -20.95
CA GLN A 169 -7.29 16.65 -22.09
C GLN A 169 -8.33 15.84 -22.89
N ARG A 170 -8.58 14.58 -22.53
CA ARG A 170 -9.51 13.73 -23.26
C ARG A 170 -10.96 14.11 -23.02
N SER A 171 -11.81 13.80 -23.99
CA SER A 171 -13.25 14.06 -23.94
C SER A 171 -14.03 13.15 -22.98
N SER A 172 -13.50 11.97 -22.64
CA SER A 172 -14.15 10.99 -21.78
C SER A 172 -13.15 10.12 -21.00
N PRO A 173 -13.47 9.70 -19.76
CA PRO A 173 -12.64 8.80 -18.96
C PRO A 173 -12.26 7.45 -19.60
N SER A 174 -12.92 7.06 -20.69
CA SER A 174 -12.78 5.72 -21.30
C SER A 174 -12.16 5.70 -22.70
N THR A 175 -11.64 6.83 -23.20
CA THR A 175 -11.15 6.93 -24.60
C THR A 175 -9.89 6.09 -24.90
N ASP A 176 -8.95 5.97 -23.94
CA ASP A 176 -7.58 5.48 -24.21
C ASP A 176 -7.19 4.20 -23.44
N ASN A 177 -8.16 3.33 -23.11
CA ASN A 177 -7.94 2.11 -22.30
C ASN A 177 -7.12 2.35 -21.01
N THR A 178 -7.18 3.57 -20.47
CA THR A 178 -6.50 3.97 -19.23
C THR A 178 -7.49 4.69 -18.35
N PHE A 179 -7.66 4.24 -17.12
CA PHE A 179 -8.50 4.92 -16.14
C PHE A 179 -7.61 5.67 -15.15
N LEU A 180 -7.79 6.99 -15.10
CA LEU A 180 -7.32 7.81 -14.00
C LEU A 180 -8.34 7.65 -12.86
N ILE A 181 -7.93 7.00 -11.78
CA ILE A 181 -8.74 6.84 -10.59
C ILE A 181 -8.16 7.74 -9.50
N ASP A 182 -9.01 8.54 -8.88
CA ASP A 182 -8.63 9.33 -7.72
C ASP A 182 -9.18 8.64 -6.48
N ALA A 183 -8.29 8.30 -5.55
CA ALA A 183 -8.62 7.63 -4.32
C ALA A 183 -8.67 8.54 -3.09
N ARG A 184 -8.50 9.85 -3.27
CA ARG A 184 -8.71 10.83 -2.20
C ARG A 184 -10.15 10.76 -1.68
N PRO A 185 -10.40 11.21 -0.44
CA PRO A 185 -11.76 11.36 0.08
C PRO A 185 -12.63 12.18 -0.87
N ALA A 186 -13.91 11.80 -0.99
CA ALA A 186 -14.87 12.46 -1.89
C ALA A 186 -14.88 14.01 -1.78
N PRO A 187 -14.85 14.63 -0.58
CA PRO A 187 -14.79 16.09 -0.49
C PRO A 187 -13.57 16.70 -1.19
N SER A 188 -12.39 16.09 -1.04
CA SER A 188 -11.16 16.58 -1.68
C SER A 188 -11.18 16.42 -3.21
N TYR A 189 -11.93 15.44 -3.71
CA TYR A 189 -12.17 15.27 -5.15
C TYR A 189 -13.14 16.34 -5.68
N GLU A 190 -14.18 16.64 -4.93
CA GLU A 190 -15.18 17.68 -5.25
C GLU A 190 -14.56 19.09 -5.25
N ASP A 191 -13.63 19.37 -4.32
CA ASP A 191 -12.88 20.64 -4.26
C ASP A 191 -11.94 20.85 -5.46
N GLY A 192 -11.63 19.79 -6.19
CA GLY A 192 -10.82 19.83 -7.40
C GLY A 192 -10.23 18.48 -7.74
N HIS A 193 -10.29 18.10 -9.02
CA HIS A 193 -9.77 16.83 -9.51
C HIS A 193 -9.23 16.99 -10.93
N ILE A 194 -8.38 16.03 -11.33
CA ILE A 194 -7.88 15.95 -12.70
C ILE A 194 -9.08 15.72 -13.63
N PRO A 195 -9.29 16.54 -14.68
CA PRO A 195 -10.37 16.30 -15.62
C PRO A 195 -10.31 14.88 -16.18
N SER A 196 -11.46 14.24 -16.39
CA SER A 196 -11.61 12.85 -16.84
C SER A 196 -11.13 11.75 -15.87
N SER A 197 -10.74 12.09 -14.64
CA SER A 197 -10.58 11.08 -13.59
C SER A 197 -11.94 10.57 -13.11
N LEU A 198 -11.91 9.41 -12.46
CA LEU A 198 -13.05 8.80 -11.81
C LEU A 198 -12.76 8.73 -10.32
N LEU A 199 -13.77 8.99 -9.48
CA LEU A 199 -13.66 8.82 -8.05
C LEU A 199 -13.82 7.35 -7.66
N LEU A 200 -12.83 6.81 -6.95
CA LEU A 200 -12.98 5.61 -6.14
C LEU A 200 -12.28 5.89 -4.81
N ASP A 201 -12.99 6.59 -3.93
CA ASP A 201 -12.42 7.04 -2.67
C ASP A 201 -11.95 5.84 -1.82
N PHE A 202 -10.72 5.92 -1.34
CA PHE A 202 -10.11 4.88 -0.53
C PHE A 202 -10.90 4.57 0.74
N PRO A 203 -11.38 5.57 1.51
CA PRO A 203 -12.08 5.30 2.77
C PRO A 203 -13.34 4.46 2.60
N SER A 204 -14.12 4.67 1.53
CA SER A 204 -15.34 3.91 1.30
C SER A 204 -15.09 2.44 0.95
N SER A 205 -13.89 2.13 0.45
CA SER A 205 -13.47 0.77 0.13
C SER A 205 -13.05 -0.04 1.36
N LEU A 206 -12.98 0.61 2.52
CA LEU A 206 -12.68 0.00 3.81
C LEU A 206 -13.96 -0.14 4.65
N LEU A 207 -13.90 -1.02 5.64
CA LEU A 207 -14.86 -1.12 6.72
C LEU A 207 -14.23 -0.61 8.00
N ASN A 208 -15.07 -0.10 8.91
CA ASN A 208 -14.64 0.35 10.23
C ASN A 208 -15.09 -0.66 11.27
N ASP A 209 -14.15 -1.08 12.11
CA ASP A 209 -14.43 -1.89 13.28
C ASP A 209 -14.95 -1.01 14.43
N SER A 210 -15.71 -1.61 15.35
CA SER A 210 -16.17 -0.94 16.58
C SER A 210 -15.04 -0.38 17.44
N ALA A 211 -13.82 -0.92 17.31
CA ALA A 211 -12.61 -0.43 17.98
C ALA A 211 -11.89 0.68 17.19
N ASN A 212 -12.57 1.33 16.24
CA ASN A 212 -12.10 2.50 15.49
C ASN A 212 -10.82 2.25 14.67
N PHE A 213 -10.77 1.13 13.96
CA PHE A 213 -9.74 0.86 12.96
C PHE A 213 -10.36 0.41 11.63
N THR A 214 -9.61 0.58 10.56
CA THR A 214 -10.05 0.21 9.22
C THR A 214 -9.53 -1.16 8.80
N TYR A 215 -10.33 -1.89 8.03
CA TYR A 215 -9.93 -3.15 7.41
C TYR A 215 -10.58 -3.29 6.02
N LEU A 216 -9.99 -4.12 5.17
CA LEU A 216 -10.50 -4.34 3.82
C LEU A 216 -11.85 -5.05 3.83
N ARG A 217 -12.74 -4.62 2.93
CA ARG A 217 -13.93 -5.38 2.55
C ARG A 217 -13.51 -6.75 2.01
N GLU A 218 -14.37 -7.74 2.22
CA GLU A 218 -14.24 -9.04 1.55
C GLU A 218 -14.24 -8.86 0.02
N PRO A 219 -13.53 -9.71 -0.75
CA PRO A 219 -13.32 -9.51 -2.18
C PRO A 219 -14.59 -9.26 -3.01
N GLU A 220 -15.67 -9.99 -2.73
CA GLU A 220 -16.94 -9.84 -3.47
C GLU A 220 -17.67 -8.54 -3.10
N GLU A 221 -17.63 -8.13 -1.83
CA GLU A 221 -18.19 -6.85 -1.40
C GLU A 221 -17.36 -5.68 -1.92
N LEU A 222 -16.04 -5.81 -2.02
CA LEU A 222 -15.17 -4.81 -2.64
C LEU A 222 -15.49 -4.66 -4.14
N LYS A 223 -15.64 -5.77 -4.87
CA LYS A 223 -16.07 -5.74 -6.28
C LYS A 223 -17.42 -5.05 -6.43
N LYS A 224 -18.40 -5.40 -5.58
CA LYS A 224 -19.73 -4.77 -5.59
C LYS A 224 -19.64 -3.27 -5.33
N HIS A 225 -18.85 -2.86 -4.34
CA HIS A 225 -18.59 -1.45 -4.04
C HIS A 225 -18.00 -0.70 -5.23
N ILE A 226 -16.99 -1.27 -5.89
CA ILE A 226 -16.36 -0.66 -7.07
C ILE A 226 -17.34 -0.60 -8.25
N SER A 227 -18.16 -1.63 -8.44
CA SER A 227 -19.21 -1.64 -9.46
C SER A 227 -20.24 -0.53 -9.22
N GLN A 228 -20.60 -0.26 -7.97
CA GLN A 228 -21.49 0.84 -7.61
C GLN A 228 -20.87 2.22 -7.88
N GLN A 229 -19.56 2.37 -7.69
CA GLN A 229 -18.85 3.65 -7.91
C GLN A 229 -18.52 3.90 -9.39
N LEU A 230 -18.01 2.89 -10.10
CA LEU A 230 -17.45 3.04 -11.45
C LEU A 230 -18.35 2.49 -12.57
N GLY A 231 -19.31 1.62 -12.22
CA GLY A 231 -20.11 0.82 -13.12
C GLY A 231 -19.49 -0.56 -13.41
N GLN A 232 -20.37 -1.55 -13.66
CA GLN A 232 -19.97 -2.95 -13.87
C GLN A 232 -19.02 -3.13 -15.07
N ASP A 233 -19.22 -2.38 -16.16
CA ASP A 233 -18.38 -2.50 -17.35
C ASP A 233 -16.93 -2.07 -17.06
N LYS A 234 -16.74 -0.98 -16.32
CA LYS A 234 -15.41 -0.51 -15.93
C LYS A 234 -14.74 -1.50 -14.97
N LEU A 235 -15.48 -2.06 -14.02
CA LEU A 235 -14.97 -3.12 -13.14
C LEU A 235 -14.50 -4.34 -13.95
N ASN A 236 -15.29 -4.79 -14.92
CA ASN A 236 -14.94 -5.93 -15.77
C ASN A 236 -13.64 -5.64 -16.55
N GLN A 237 -13.47 -4.43 -17.07
CA GLN A 237 -12.25 -4.01 -17.75
C GLN A 237 -11.02 -4.01 -16.82
N ILE A 238 -11.17 -3.46 -15.60
CA ILE A 238 -10.11 -3.44 -14.58
C ILE A 238 -9.69 -4.86 -14.20
N VAL A 239 -10.67 -5.72 -13.89
CA VAL A 239 -10.43 -7.11 -13.45
C VAL A 239 -9.85 -7.98 -14.56
N SER A 240 -10.27 -7.78 -15.80
CA SER A 240 -9.74 -8.53 -16.94
C SER A 240 -8.32 -8.09 -17.32
N GLY A 241 -7.92 -6.87 -16.94
CA GLY A 241 -6.64 -6.25 -17.30
C GLY A 241 -6.63 -5.65 -18.70
N THR A 242 -7.81 -5.39 -19.28
CA THR A 242 -7.92 -4.75 -20.61
C THR A 242 -7.72 -3.24 -20.56
N VAL A 243 -7.75 -2.66 -19.36
CA VAL A 243 -7.42 -1.26 -19.12
C VAL A 243 -6.28 -1.14 -18.12
N THR A 244 -5.44 -0.12 -18.33
CA THR A 244 -4.45 0.32 -17.37
C THR A 244 -5.12 1.18 -16.32
N VAL A 245 -4.84 0.93 -15.04
CA VAL A 245 -5.32 1.78 -13.95
C VAL A 245 -4.16 2.60 -13.39
N VAL A 246 -4.35 3.91 -13.39
CA VAL A 246 -3.47 4.89 -12.79
C VAL A 246 -4.21 5.47 -11.58
N ASN A 247 -3.58 5.45 -10.40
CA ASN A 247 -4.23 5.86 -9.15
C ASN A 247 -3.40 6.90 -8.39
N SER A 248 -4.06 7.79 -7.66
CA SER A 248 -3.43 8.69 -6.68
C SER A 248 -2.95 7.92 -5.42
N GLU A 249 -1.80 8.32 -4.88
CA GLU A 249 -0.82 7.47 -4.16
C GLU A 249 -1.12 7.07 -2.70
N LEU A 250 -2.38 6.85 -2.30
CA LEU A 250 -2.65 6.20 -1.00
C LEU A 250 -3.60 5.02 -1.06
N SER A 251 -4.10 4.66 -2.24
CA SER A 251 -4.92 3.46 -2.39
C SER A 251 -4.15 2.40 -3.17
N PRO A 252 -3.72 1.31 -2.52
CA PRO A 252 -3.17 0.20 -3.25
C PRO A 252 -4.26 -0.43 -4.10
N LEU A 253 -5.55 -0.26 -3.77
CA LEU A 253 -6.65 -1.21 -4.01
C LEU A 253 -6.78 -1.69 -5.45
N LEU A 254 -6.35 -0.88 -6.42
CA LEU A 254 -6.59 -1.10 -7.83
C LEU A 254 -5.60 -2.04 -8.53
N LYS A 255 -4.33 -2.12 -8.11
CA LYS A 255 -3.40 -3.16 -8.61
C LYS A 255 -3.57 -4.53 -7.92
N PRO A 256 -3.84 -4.64 -6.60
CA PRO A 256 -4.31 -5.82 -5.88
C PRO A 256 -5.62 -6.39 -6.41
N LEU A 257 -6.52 -5.62 -7.05
CA LEU A 257 -7.70 -6.20 -7.68
C LEU A 257 -7.37 -7.14 -8.85
N SER A 258 -6.23 -6.93 -9.53
CA SER A 258 -5.72 -7.92 -10.50
C SER A 258 -5.15 -9.18 -9.80
N ALA A 259 -4.61 -9.04 -8.59
CA ALA A 259 -4.03 -10.13 -7.79
C ALA A 259 -5.06 -10.88 -6.90
N LEU A 260 -6.19 -10.24 -6.55
CA LEU A 260 -7.32 -10.81 -5.82
C LEU A 260 -8.35 -11.47 -6.75
N VAL A 261 -8.19 -11.34 -8.08
CA VAL A 261 -9.10 -11.93 -9.08
C VAL A 261 -8.40 -12.83 -10.10
N LYS A 262 -7.06 -12.92 -10.10
CA LYS A 262 -6.35 -13.98 -10.81
C LYS A 262 -5.19 -14.54 -9.97
N PRO A 263 -5.17 -15.86 -9.66
CA PRO A 263 -3.89 -16.51 -9.48
C PRO A 263 -3.16 -16.38 -10.82
N LYS A 264 -2.02 -15.68 -10.85
CA LYS A 264 -1.09 -15.85 -11.96
C LYS A 264 -0.57 -17.27 -11.85
N ASN A 265 -0.84 -18.09 -12.88
CA ASN A 265 -0.17 -19.37 -13.11
C ASN A 265 1.35 -19.21 -12.98
#